data_AF-A0A1M5DIY4-F1
#
_entry.id   AF-A0A1M5DIY4-F1
#
_cell.length_a   1.000
_cell.length_b   1.000
_cell.length_c   1.000
_cell.angle_alpha   90.00
_cell.angle_beta   90.00
_cell.angle_gamma   90.00
#
_symmetry.space_group_name_H-M   'P 1'
#
loop_
_entity.id
_entity.type
_entity.pdbx_description
1 polymer ?
#
loop_
_entity_poly.entity_id
_entity_poly.type
_entity_poly.pdbx_seq_one_letter_code
_entity_poly.pdbx_strand_id
1 'polypeptide(L)' 'MTRRTIDGLQGACAIVGITIGVIPLVRWVATDRHGGLFEWVFGARGGVSAYLVPLLLIAVAVGAIAALEKAKPRA' A
#
# COMPACT_ATOMS: atom_id res chain seq x y z
N MET A 1 -20.13 7.15 9.77
CA MET A 1 -20.00 6.04 8.80
C MET A 1 -20.51 4.76 9.44
N THR A 2 -21.15 3.87 8.69
CA THR A 2 -21.54 2.56 9.21
C THR A 2 -20.30 1.66 9.30
N ARG A 3 -20.33 0.66 10.20
CA ARG A 3 -19.24 -0.32 10.37
C ARG A 3 -18.86 -0.99 9.05
N ARG A 4 -19.87 -1.34 8.24
CA ARG A 4 -19.71 -1.95 6.90
C ARG A 4 -18.97 -1.05 5.91
N THR A 5 -19.17 0.27 5.96
CA THR A 5 -18.43 1.22 5.12
C THR A 5 -16.95 1.29 5.51
N ILE A 6 -16.65 1.27 6.80
CA ILE A 6 -15.27 1.30 7.32
C ILE A 6 -14.52 0.02 6.91
N ASP A 7 -15.15 -1.14 7.05
CA ASP A 7 -14.56 -2.42 6.63
C ASP A 7 -14.27 -2.42 5.11
N GLY A 8 -15.17 -1.87 4.30
CA GLY A 8 -14.96 -1.71 2.86
C GLY A 8 -13.77 -0.81 2.51
N LEU A 9 -13.62 0.32 3.22
CA LEU A 9 -12.49 1.24 3.06
C LEU A 9 -11.17 0.60 3.48
N GLN A 10 -11.14 -0.15 4.59
CA GLN A 10 -9.96 -0.89 5.03
C GLN A 10 -9.55 -1.94 3.99
N GLY A 11 -10.53 -2.68 3.44
CA GLY A 11 -10.28 -3.63 2.36
C GLY A 11 -9.70 -2.98 1.11
N ALA A 12 -10.27 -1.84 0.67
CA ALA A 12 -9.74 -1.09 -0.47
C ALA A 12 -8.30 -0.59 -0.22
N CYS A 13 -8.04 -0.01 0.97
CA CYS A 13 -6.69 0.41 1.36
C CYS A 13 -5.70 -0.76 1.37
N ALA A 14 -6.11 -1.93 1.84
CA ALA A 14 -5.27 -3.13 1.85
C ALA A 14 -4.95 -3.60 0.42
N ILE A 15 -5.95 -3.67 -0.47
CA ILE A 15 -5.74 -4.06 -1.87
C ILE A 15 -4.77 -3.12 -2.56
N VAL A 16 -4.95 -1.80 -2.41
CA VAL A 16 -4.06 -0.79 -3.01
C VAL A 16 -2.65 -0.88 -2.43
N GLY A 17 -2.52 -0.96 -1.10
CA GLY A 17 -1.23 -1.06 -0.42
C GLY A 17 -0.46 -2.33 -0.78
N ILE A 18 -1.15 -3.46 -0.95
CA ILE A 18 -0.52 -4.70 -1.42
C ILE A 18 -0.09 -4.57 -2.88
N THR A 19 -0.97 -4.08 -3.75
CA THR A 19 -0.74 -4.07 -5.20
C THR A 19 0.37 -3.10 -5.60
N ILE A 20 0.42 -1.93 -4.97
CA ILE A 20 1.34 -0.84 -5.35
C ILE A 20 2.50 -0.69 -4.33
N GLY A 21 2.40 -1.30 -3.15
CA GLY A 21 3.49 -1.27 -2.15
C GLY A 21 4.21 -2.61 -2.04
N VAL A 22 3.49 -3.64 -1.57
CA VAL A 22 4.10 -4.94 -1.23
C VAL A 22 4.61 -5.69 -2.47
N ILE A 23 3.78 -5.85 -3.50
CA ILE A 23 4.15 -6.59 -4.72
C ILE A 23 5.40 -5.99 -5.39
N PRO A 24 5.48 -4.66 -5.62
CA PRO A 24 6.66 -4.05 -6.24
C PRO A 24 7.92 -4.16 -5.38
N LEU A 25 7.78 -4.05 -4.05
CA LEU A 25 8.91 -4.23 -3.12
C LEU A 25 9.47 -5.64 -3.18
N VAL A 26 8.60 -6.65 -3.11
CA VAL A 26 9.00 -8.06 -3.24
C VAL A 26 9.66 -8.32 -4.59
N ARG A 27 9.09 -7.77 -5.66
CA ARG A 27 9.62 -7.92 -7.01
C ARG A 27 11.00 -7.27 -7.16
N TRP A 28 11.20 -6.09 -6.58
CA TRP A 28 12.50 -5.44 -6.56
C TRP A 28 13.54 -6.25 -5.79
N VAL A 29 13.20 -6.73 -4.60
CA VAL A 29 14.11 -7.57 -3.80
C VAL A 29 14.48 -8.87 -4.54
N ALA A 30 13.54 -9.45 -5.29
CA ALA A 30 13.76 -10.72 -5.97
C ALA A 30 14.41 -10.60 -7.37
N THR A 31 14.22 -9.48 -8.06
CA THR A 31 14.56 -9.36 -9.50
C THR A 31 15.27 -8.06 -9.88
N ASP A 32 15.55 -7.16 -8.93
CA ASP A 32 16.06 -5.80 -9.17
C ASP A 32 15.22 -5.02 -10.21
N ARG A 33 13.91 -5.30 -10.28
CA ARG A 33 12.96 -4.61 -11.17
C ARG A 33 11.60 -4.44 -10.52
N HIS A 34 11.03 -3.23 -10.62
CA HIS A 34 9.68 -2.91 -10.11
C HIS A 34 8.53 -3.13 -11.08
N GLY A 35 8.81 -3.59 -12.31
CA GLY A 35 7.89 -3.48 -13.45
C GLY A 35 6.41 -3.80 -13.21
N GLY A 36 5.55 -3.22 -14.03
CA GLY A 36 4.09 -3.32 -13.92
C GLY A 36 3.46 -2.03 -13.41
N LEU A 37 2.40 -2.14 -12.60
CA LEU A 37 1.60 -1.00 -12.12
C LEU A 37 2.40 0.05 -11.35
N PHE A 38 3.41 -0.37 -10.59
CA PHE A 38 4.28 0.57 -9.87
C PHE A 38 5.12 1.44 -10.81
N GLU A 39 5.75 0.84 -11.81
CA GLU A 39 6.55 1.57 -12.80
C GLU A 39 5.66 2.50 -13.65
N TRP A 40 4.42 2.09 -13.91
CA TRP A 40 3.43 2.93 -14.59
C TRP A 40 3.05 4.18 -13.78
N VAL A 41 2.87 4.04 -12.45
CA VAL A 41 2.47 5.17 -11.57
C VAL A 41 3.66 6.06 -11.19
N PHE A 42 4.82 5.47 -10.89
CA PHE A 42 5.95 6.17 -10.26
C PHE A 42 7.16 6.34 -11.17
N GLY A 43 7.12 5.80 -12.38
CA GLY A 43 8.25 5.69 -13.30
C GLY A 43 9.24 4.59 -12.90
N ALA A 44 10.23 4.36 -13.76
CA ALA A 44 11.36 3.51 -13.43
C ALA A 44 12.15 4.15 -12.27
N ARG A 45 12.30 3.41 -11.17
CA ARG A 45 13.06 3.85 -9.99
C ARG A 45 14.17 2.86 -9.68
N GLY A 46 15.31 3.39 -9.27
CA GLY A 46 16.49 2.60 -8.91
C GLY A 46 17.08 3.03 -7.58
N GLY A 47 17.99 2.20 -7.06
CA GLY A 47 18.71 2.45 -5.81
C GLY A 47 17.77 2.58 -4.59
N VAL A 48 18.06 3.53 -3.71
CA VAL A 48 17.34 3.71 -2.43
C VAL A 48 15.86 4.06 -2.64
N SER A 49 15.55 4.86 -3.66
CA SER A 49 14.16 5.27 -3.96
C SER A 49 13.25 4.09 -4.31
N ALA A 50 13.84 3.03 -4.86
CA ALA A 50 13.17 1.80 -5.23
C ALA A 50 12.68 1.02 -3.98
N TYR A 51 13.33 1.19 -2.83
CA TYR A 51 12.87 0.65 -1.55
C TYR A 51 11.93 1.61 -0.82
N LEU A 52 12.30 2.89 -0.72
CA LEU A 52 11.59 3.85 0.12
C LEU A 52 10.15 4.09 -0.33
N VAL A 53 9.92 4.15 -1.63
CA VAL A 53 8.62 4.51 -2.21
C VAL A 53 7.55 3.44 -1.91
N PRO A 54 7.78 2.15 -2.21
CA PRO A 54 6.82 1.12 -1.82
C PRO A 54 6.71 0.98 -0.29
N LEU A 55 7.79 1.17 0.48
CA LEU A 55 7.71 1.17 1.95
C LEU A 55 6.80 2.28 2.48
N LEU A 56 6.93 3.50 1.95
CA LEU A 56 6.06 4.62 2.32
C LEU A 56 4.59 4.35 1.96
N LEU A 57 4.32 3.74 0.81
CA LEU A 57 2.96 3.35 0.43
C LEU A 57 2.37 2.32 1.40
N ILE A 58 3.16 1.32 1.80
CA ILE A 58 2.74 0.34 2.80
C ILE A 58 2.45 1.05 4.13
N ALA A 59 3.36 1.92 4.59
CA ALA A 59 3.20 2.65 5.84
C ALA A 59 1.94 3.53 5.85
N VAL A 60 1.66 4.23 4.74
CA VAL A 60 0.45 5.04 4.58
C VAL A 60 -0.80 4.17 4.56
N ALA A 61 -0.80 3.04 3.83
CA ALA A 61 -1.93 2.12 3.79
C ALA A 61 -2.24 1.53 5.18
N VAL A 62 -1.22 1.07 5.90
CA VAL A 62 -1.34 0.56 7.27
C VAL A 62 -1.81 1.66 8.22
N GLY A 63 -1.26 2.86 8.10
CA GLY A 63 -1.67 4.03 8.90
C GLY A 63 -3.14 4.40 8.67
N ALA A 64 -3.60 4.37 7.42
CA ALA A 64 -5.00 4.61 7.06
C ALA A 64 -5.93 3.55 7.66
N ILE A 65 -5.56 2.27 7.56
CA ILE A 65 -6.33 1.17 8.16
C ILE A 65 -6.41 1.33 9.68
N ALA A 66 -5.29 1.65 10.34
CA ALA A 66 -5.25 1.88 11.78
C ALA A 66 -6.10 3.09 12.21
N ALA A 67 -6.10 4.18 11.43
CA ALA A 67 -6.96 5.33 11.68
C ALA A 67 -8.45 4.99 11.51
N LEU A 68 -8.79 4.24 10.44
CA LEU A 68 -10.14 3.74 10.20
C LEU A 68 -10.62 2.81 11.32
N GLU A 69 -9.74 1.96 11.84
CA GLU A 69 -10.05 1.06 12.95
C GLU A 69 -10.34 1.85 14.23
N LYS A 70 -9.58 2.91 14.51
CA LYS A 70 -9.86 3.81 15.65
C LYS A 70 -11.18 4.56 15.51
N ALA A 71 -11.58 4.90 14.29
CA ALA A 71 -12.83 5.58 13.99
C ALA A 71 -14.05 4.64 13.94
N LYS A 72 -13.82 3.32 14.04
CA LYS A 72 -14.87 2.31 13.98
C LYS A 72 -15.75 2.39 15.23
N PRO A 73 -17.08 2.55 15.08
CA PRO A 73 -17.98 2.53 16.22
C PRO A 73 -17.82 1.21 16.96
N ARG A 74 -17.52 1.26 18.26
CA ARG A 74 -17.54 0.08 19.13
C ARG A 74 -19.00 -0.34 19.28
N ALA A 75 -19.25 -1.64 19.06
CA ALA A 75 -20.55 -2.25 19.28
C ALA A 75 -20.86 -2.30 20.78
#